data_AF-A0A8T4WHD0-F1
#
_entry.id   AF-A0A8T4WHD0-F1
#
_cell.length_a   1.000
_cell.length_b   1.000
_cell.length_c   1.000
_cell.angle_alpha   90.00
_cell.angle_beta   90.00
_cell.angle_gamma   90.00
#
_symmetry.space_group_name_H-M   'P 1'
#
loop_
_entity.id
_entity.type
_entity.pdbx_description
1 polymer ?
#
loop_
_entity_poly.entity_id
_entity_poly.type
_entity_poly.pdbx_seq_one_letter_code
_entity_poly.pdbx_strand_id
1 'polypeptide(L)' 'MGAIPYKTPVWAAHKLQEHVDSGYLNLLKRLRQFLDPNGIMNPGRWAIDSQS' A
#
# COMPACT_ATOMS: atom_id res chain seq x y z
N MET A 1 -16.89 -3.64 14.77
CA MET A 1 -15.59 -4.08 15.32
C MET A 1 -14.53 -3.83 14.25
N GLY A 2 -13.69 -2.80 14.42
CA GLY A 2 -12.73 -2.32 13.41
C GLY A 2 -11.35 -2.96 13.53
N ALA A 3 -11.28 -4.30 13.48
CA ALA A 3 -10.00 -5.00 13.57
C ALA A 3 -9.25 -4.90 12.24
N ILE A 4 -8.02 -4.36 12.27
CA ILE A 4 -7.12 -4.37 11.13
C ILE A 4 -6.23 -5.61 11.22
N PRO A 5 -6.21 -6.49 10.21
CA PRO A 5 -5.35 -7.66 10.19
C PRO A 5 -3.86 -7.27 10.14
N TYR A 6 -3.05 -7.87 11.02
CA TYR A 6 -1.60 -7.59 11.11
C TYR A 6 -0.79 -8.09 9.91
N LYS A 7 -1.10 -9.29 9.40
CA LYS A 7 -0.51 -9.86 8.17
C LYS A 7 -1.61 -10.23 7.21
N THR A 8 -1.64 -9.56 6.06
CA THR A 8 -2.64 -9.78 5.02
C THR A 8 -2.03 -10.40 3.77
N PRO A 9 -2.71 -11.37 3.13
CA PRO A 9 -2.38 -11.75 1.76
C PRO A 9 -2.59 -10.56 0.81
N VAL A 10 -1.94 -10.58 -0.35
CA VAL A 10 -1.92 -9.45 -1.32
C VAL A 10 -3.34 -9.00 -1.70
N TRP A 11 -4.26 -9.93 -1.93
CA TRP A 11 -5.66 -9.62 -2.25
C TRP A 11 -6.39 -8.88 -1.12
N ALA A 12 -6.03 -9.14 0.14
CA ALA A 12 -6.62 -8.48 1.30
C ALA A 12 -5.98 -7.10 1.53
N ALA A 13 -4.74 -6.89 1.11
CA ALA A 13 -4.10 -5.58 1.14
C ALA A 13 -4.84 -4.57 0.24
N HIS A 14 -5.32 -5.00 -0.94
CA HIS A 14 -6.18 -4.17 -1.81
C HIS A 14 -7.46 -3.74 -1.08
N LYS A 15 -8.18 -4.68 -0.45
CA LYS A 15 -9.38 -4.35 0.33
C LYS A 15 -9.08 -3.47 1.54
N LEU A 16 -7.91 -3.62 2.14
CA LEU A 16 -7.49 -2.77 3.26
C LEU A 16 -7.30 -1.31 2.82
N GLN A 17 -6.77 -1.07 1.61
CA GLN A 17 -6.64 0.28 1.08
C GLN A 17 -7.99 1.01 0.96
N GLU A 18 -9.08 0.30 0.71
CA GLU A 18 -10.44 0.89 0.63
C GLU A 18 -10.93 1.44 1.98
N HIS A 19 -10.38 0.93 3.08
CA HIS A 19 -10.76 1.31 4.45
C HIS A 19 -9.73 2.18 5.17
N VAL A 20 -8.55 2.35 4.58
CA VAL A 20 -7.44 3.11 5.16
C VAL A 20 -7.56 4.58 4.77
N ASP A 21 -7.12 5.45 5.68
CA ASP A 21 -7.10 6.89 5.45
C ASP A 21 -6.33 7.27 4.17
N SER A 22 -6.94 8.14 3.38
CA SER A 22 -6.37 8.58 2.09
C SER A 22 -5.05 9.35 2.25
N GLY A 23 -4.86 10.08 3.36
CA GLY A 23 -3.62 10.78 3.67
C GLY A 23 -2.47 9.82 3.96
N TYR A 24 -2.75 8.73 4.67
CA TYR A 24 -1.78 7.65 4.89
C TYR A 24 -1.35 6.98 3.58
N LEU A 25 -2.30 6.67 2.68
CA LEU A 25 -1.98 6.10 1.36
C LEU A 25 -1.10 7.04 0.53
N ASN A 26 -1.39 8.34 0.54
CA ASN A 26 -0.58 9.33 -0.16
C ASN A 26 0.83 9.46 0.43
N LEU A 27 0.97 9.42 1.75
CA LEU A 27 2.28 9.40 2.40
C LEU A 27 3.09 8.18 1.98
N LEU A 28 2.49 6.99 2.02
CA LEU A 28 3.15 5.75 1.60
C LEU A 28 3.59 5.78 0.13
N LYS A 29 2.75 6.30 -0.76
CA LYS A 29 3.11 6.50 -2.18
C LYS A 29 4.35 7.37 -2.33
N ARG A 30 4.40 8.52 -1.64
CA ARG A 30 5.54 9.45 -1.70
C ARG A 30 6.81 8.83 -1.12
N LEU A 31 6.70 8.12 0.00
CA LEU A 31 7.84 7.40 0.60
C LEU A 31 8.39 6.33 -0.34
N ARG A 32 7.51 5.57 -1.01
CA ARG A 32 7.94 4.54 -1.96
C ARG A 32 8.61 5.15 -3.19
N GLN A 33 8.06 6.23 -3.75
CA GLN A 33 8.71 6.95 -4.85
C GLN A 33 10.07 7.53 -4.47
N PHE A 34 10.22 7.99 -3.21
CA PHE A 34 11.48 8.52 -2.71
C PHE A 34 12.54 7.42 -2.48
N LEU A 35 12.14 6.27 -1.91
CA LEU A 35 13.08 5.20 -1.54
C LEU A 35 13.34 4.18 -2.65
N ASP A 36 12.34 3.89 -3.49
CA ASP A 36 12.38 2.91 -4.56
C ASP A 36 11.79 3.50 -5.86
N PRO A 37 12.45 4.51 -6.45
CA PRO A 37 11.96 5.18 -7.65
C PRO A 37 11.87 4.25 -8.86
N ASN A 38 12.64 3.16 -8.88
CA ASN A 38 12.64 2.18 -9.96
C ASN A 38 11.70 1.00 -9.71
N GLY A 39 11.03 0.94 -8.55
CA GLY A 39 10.08 -0.12 -8.21
C GLY A 39 10.67 -1.53 -8.14
N ILE A 40 11.98 -1.65 -7.87
CA ILE A 40 12.68 -2.94 -7.85
C ILE A 40 12.50 -3.68 -6.52
N MET A 41 12.15 -2.96 -5.45
CA MET A 41 11.97 -3.55 -4.13
C MET A 41 10.57 -4.14 -3.98
N ASN A 42 10.49 -5.44 -4.26
CA ASN A 42 9.32 -6.29 -4.05
C ASN A 42 8.03 -5.70 -4.65
N PRO A 43 7.95 -5.66 -5.99
CA PRO A 43 6.81 -5.10 -6.70
C PRO A 43 5.51 -5.84 -6.35
N GLY A 44 4.42 -5.08 -6.24
CA GLY A 44 3.09 -5.58 -5.86
C GLY A 44 2.86 -5.73 -4.35
N ARG A 45 3.91 -5.58 -3.52
CA ARG A 45 3.74 -5.55 -2.06
C ARG A 45 2.89 -4.33 -1.68
N TRP A 46 1.87 -4.58 -0.87
CA TRP A 46 0.90 -3.57 -0.40
C TRP A 46 0.02 -2.96 -1.49
N ALA A 47 0.06 -3.43 -2.74
CA ALA A 47 -0.79 -2.96 -3.82
C ALA A 47 -0.71 -1.45 -4.11
N ILE A 48 0.40 -0.79 -3.79
CA ILE A 48 0.54 0.68 -3.91
C ILE A 48 1.07 1.08 -5.31
N ASP A 49 1.41 0.09 -6.15
CA ASP A 49 2.31 0.27 -7.28
C ASP A 49 1.67 0.74 -8.59
N SER A 50 0.35 0.95 -8.66
CA SER A 50 -0.27 1.44 -9.90
C SER A 50 -1.65 2.05 -9.66
N GLN A 51 -1.70 3.37 -9.50
CA GLN A 51 -2.80 4.21 -9.97
C GLN A 51 -2.20 5.57 -10.35
N SER A 52 -1.86 5.72 -11.64
CA SER A 52 -1.70 7.03 -12.29
C SER A 52 -3.03 7.74 -12.38
#